data_AF-A0A315DNZ9-F1
#
_entry.id   AF-A0A315DNZ9-F1
#
_cell.length_a   1.000
_cell.length_b   1.000
_cell.length_c   1.000
_cell.angle_alpha   90.00
_cell.angle_beta   90.00
_cell.angle_gamma   90.00
#
_symmetry.space_group_name_H-M   'P 1'
#
loop_
_entity.id
_entity.type
_entity.pdbx_description
1 polymer ?
#
loop_
_entity_poly.entity_id
_entity_poly.type
_entity_poly.pdbx_seq_one_letter_code
_entity_poly.pdbx_strand_id
1 'polypeptide(L)' 'DWGKYLGDMTMASTILDRLMHRCVMLEFEGKSYRLKEAAARLVVNLETS' A
#
# COMPACT_ATOMS: atom_id res chain seq x y z
N ASP A 1 -1.59 8.06 8.05
CA ASP A 1 -1.24 9.26 8.84
C ASP A 1 -0.51 10.28 7.97
N TRP A 2 -1.22 10.86 7.00
CA TRP A 2 -0.60 11.65 5.92
C TRP A 2 0.11 12.91 6.41
N GLY A 3 -0.38 13.56 7.47
CA GLY A 3 0.34 14.71 8.02
C GLY A 3 1.61 14.34 8.77
N LYS A 4 1.75 13.11 9.29
CA LYS A 4 3.05 12.62 9.77
C LYS A 4 4.01 12.37 8.61
N TYR A 5 3.53 11.80 7.51
CA TYR A 5 4.34 11.58 6.31
C TYR A 5 4.78 12.87 5.62
N LEU A 6 3.91 13.88 5.62
CA LEU A 6 4.15 15.17 4.97
C LEU A 6 4.67 16.25 5.94
N GLY A 7 4.78 15.94 7.23
CA GLY A 7 5.29 16.85 8.26
C GLY A 7 4.32 17.95 8.71
N ASP A 8 3.19 18.12 8.02
CA ASP A 8 2.18 19.14 8.32
C ASP A 8 0.77 18.61 8.02
N MET A 9 -0.13 18.69 9.02
CA MET A 9 -1.50 18.21 8.91
C MET A 9 -2.38 19.06 7.98
N THR A 10 -2.19 20.39 7.99
CA THR A 10 -2.97 21.35 7.19
C THR A 10 -2.59 21.27 5.71
N MET A 11 -1.30 21.13 5.41
CA MET A 11 -0.85 20.89 4.05
C MET A 11 -1.28 19.51 3.55
N ALA A 12 -1.17 18.47 4.39
CA ALA A 12 -1.60 17.12 4.01
C ALA A 12 -3.08 17.06 3.64
N SER A 13 -3.96 17.69 4.43
CA SER A 13 -5.39 17.72 4.12
C SER A 13 -5.68 18.49 2.82
N THR A 14 -5.00 19.62 2.59
CA THR A 14 -5.17 20.43 1.37
C THR A 14 -4.73 19.67 0.11
N ILE A 15 -3.63 18.92 0.17
CA ILE A 15 -3.15 18.11 -0.95
C ILE A 15 -4.12 16.94 -1.22
N LEU A 16 -4.54 16.25 -0.17
CA LEU A 16 -5.48 15.14 -0.28
C LEU A 16 -6.81 15.61 -0.86
N ASP A 17 -7.37 16.72 -0.38
CA ASP A 17 -8.62 17.30 -0.91
C ASP A 17 -8.57 17.47 -2.44
N ARG A 18 -7.49 18.08 -2.95
CA ARG A 18 -7.30 18.29 -4.39
C ARG A 18 -7.16 16.99 -5.19
N LEU A 19 -6.47 15.98 -4.63
CA LEU A 19 -6.32 14.67 -5.26
C LEU A 19 -7.65 13.91 -5.28
N MET A 20 -8.34 13.88 -4.15
CA MET A 20 -9.62 13.18 -3.96
C MET A 20 -10.72 13.78 -4.84
N HIS A 21 -10.67 15.08 -5.13
CA HIS A 21 -11.64 15.73 -6.03
C HIS A 21 -11.59 15.21 -7.48
N ARG A 22 -10.44 14.69 -7.94
CA ARG A 22 -10.22 14.28 -9.34
C ARG A 22 -9.93 12.80 -9.53
N CYS A 23 -9.89 12.04 -8.44
CA CYS A 23 -9.57 10.62 -8.44
C CYS A 23 -10.78 9.79 -8.01
N VAL A 24 -10.79 8.54 -8.44
CA VAL A 24 -11.74 7.53 -7.95
C VAL A 24 -11.04 6.68 -6.91
N MET A 25 -11.68 6.52 -5.76
CA MET A 25 -11.18 5.67 -4.69
C MET A 25 -11.45 4.21 -5.00
N LEU A 26 -10.40 3.40 -5.02
CA LEU A 26 -10.48 1.95 -5.14
C LEU A 26 -9.98 1.33 -3.84
N GLU A 27 -10.86 0.61 -3.18
CA GLU A 27 -10.53 -0.14 -1.97
C GLU A 27 -10.07 -1.55 -2.38
N PHE A 28 -8.87 -1.92 -1.93
CA PHE A 28 -8.31 -3.23 -2.17
C PHE A 28 -8.22 -3.98 -0.85
N GLU A 29 -8.76 -5.19 -0.84
CA GLU A 29 -8.69 -6.10 0.29
C GLU A 29 -7.90 -7.37 -0.08
N GLY A 30 -7.47 -8.11 0.95
CA GLY A 30 -6.77 -9.37 0.78
C GLY A 30 -5.25 -9.29 1.03
N LYS A 31 -4.59 -10.45 0.91
CA LYS A 31 -3.16 -10.59 1.19
C LYS A 31 -2.33 -10.13 -0.02
N SER A 32 -1.17 -9.53 0.27
CA SER A 32 -0.22 -9.10 -0.77
C SER A 32 0.15 -10.25 -1.70
N TYR A 33 -0.07 -10.05 -3.00
CA TYR A 33 0.34 -10.98 -4.06
C TYR A 33 1.85 -11.28 -3.98
N ARG A 34 2.67 -10.24 -3.75
CA ARG A 34 4.13 -10.37 -3.65
C ARG A 34 4.54 -11.25 -2.47
N LEU A 35 3.85 -11.13 -1.34
CA LEU A 35 4.12 -11.98 -0.18
C LEU A 35 3.69 -13.42 -0.42
N LYS A 36 2.56 -13.65 -1.11
CA LYS A 36 2.14 -14.99 -1.53
C LYS A 36 3.20 -15.66 -2.40
N GLU A 37 3.72 -14.96 -3.40
CA GLU A 37 4.78 -15.51 -4.25
C GLU A 37 6.10 -15.70 -3.50
N ALA A 38 6.47 -14.77 -2.62
CA ALA A 38 7.68 -14.93 -1.81
C ALA A 38 7.58 -16.18 -0.92
N ALA A 39 6.42 -16.40 -0.29
CA ALA A 39 6.16 -17.62 0.48
C ALA A 39 6.23 -18.87 -0.40
N ALA A 40 5.64 -18.85 -1.59
CA ALA A 40 5.70 -19.98 -2.52
C ALA A 40 7.15 -20.31 -2.94
N ARG A 41 7.96 -19.29 -3.25
CA ARG A 41 9.39 -19.48 -3.57
C ARG A 41 10.17 -20.07 -2.40
N LEU A 42 9.89 -19.62 -1.17
CA LEU A 42 10.53 -20.18 0.02
C LEU A 42 10.17 -21.66 0.20
N VAL A 43 8.91 -22.04 0.01
CA VAL A 43 8.46 -23.44 0.09
C VAL A 43 9.15 -24.30 -0.98
N VAL A 44 9.18 -23.85 -2.24
CA VAL A 44 9.88 -24.58 -3.32
C VAL A 44 11.35 -24.80 -2.98
N ASN A 45 12.05 -23.78 -2.48
CA ASN A 45 13.47 -23.89 -2.13
C ASN A 45 13.71 -24.92 -1.01
N LEU A 46 12.79 -25.02 -0.05
CA LEU A 46 12.86 -26.01 1.03
C LEU A 46 12.66 -27.44 0.52
N GLU A 47 11.80 -27.66 -0.48
CA GLU A 47 11.56 -28.99 -1.06
C GLU A 47 12.72 -29.47 -1.95
N THR A 48 13.49 -28.54 -2.53
CA THR A 48 14.69 -28.84 -3.33
C THR A 48 15.98 -28.98 -2.53
N SER A 49 15.94 -28.77 -1.21
CA SER A 49 17.10 -28.89 -0.29
C SER A 49 17.06 -30.22 0.44
#